data_AF-A0AA51DI97-F1
#
_entry.id   AF-A0AA51DI97-F1
#
_cell.length_a   1.000
_cell.length_b   1.000
_cell.length_c   1.000
_cell.angle_alpha   90.00
_cell.angle_beta   90.00
_cell.angle_gamma   90.00
#
_symmetry.space_group_name_H-M   'P 1'
#
loop_
_entity.id
_entity.type
_entity.pdbx_description
1 polymer ?
#
loop_
_entity_poly.entity_id
_entity_poly.type
_entity_poly.pdbx_seq_one_letter_code
_entity_poly.pdbx_strand_id
1 'polypeptide(L)'
;MSNSIKLIKTEVSFFCFTTCCYADINFFGETIKFGINRIIGSTIGAIIGIVLVNIQLPNILLVAIGVILIIYVCNYLKWDSSTSIACLVFVSIIVSAKETSAFQYSLHRLIDTFIGIAITTIVNNYIFNPDVTQLLKEKAKNTQKTLLNIANNKNFSENKNELDKIELNIYDMKNKLKICNEEFKFDPKFSLVKDKLESMVYSITIIFEQIKIINYINANNYESTNNITNSHLNNINTIIGVHKNIFFNEIKNLNKIINDMP
;
A
#
# COMPACT_ATOMS: atom_id res chain seq x y z
N MET A 1 -12.16 27.94 34.17
CA MET A 1 -11.99 28.38 32.76
C MET A 1 -10.56 28.23 32.23
N SER A 2 -9.50 28.56 32.98
CA SER A 2 -8.10 28.45 32.48
C SER A 2 -7.62 27.00 32.22
N ASN A 3 -7.93 26.05 33.11
CA ASN A 3 -7.49 24.64 32.95
C ASN A 3 -8.23 23.89 31.83
N SER A 4 -9.51 24.20 31.60
CA SER A 4 -10.34 23.57 30.56
C SER A 4 -9.80 23.90 29.16
N ILE A 5 -9.39 25.15 28.93
CA ILE A 5 -8.81 25.59 27.65
C ILE A 5 -7.43 24.94 27.41
N LYS A 6 -6.65 24.73 28.49
CA LYS A 6 -5.33 24.11 28.41
C LYS A 6 -5.38 22.61 28.10
N LEU A 7 -6.37 21.90 28.65
CA LEU A 7 -6.66 20.49 28.33
C LEU A 7 -7.13 20.33 26.87
N ILE A 8 -8.08 21.17 26.43
CA ILE A 8 -8.58 21.16 25.04
C ILE A 8 -7.45 21.38 24.03
N LYS A 9 -6.54 22.32 24.28
CA LYS A 9 -5.41 22.59 23.39
C LYS A 9 -4.44 21.40 23.26
N THR A 10 -4.33 20.59 24.31
CA THR A 10 -3.40 19.45 24.37
C THR A 10 -4.00 18.22 23.68
N GLU A 11 -5.31 17.95 23.84
CA GLU A 11 -6.00 16.86 23.12
C GLU A 11 -6.09 17.12 21.61
N VAL A 12 -6.43 18.35 21.22
CA VAL A 12 -6.45 18.79 19.80
C VAL A 12 -5.09 18.56 19.14
N SER A 13 -4.01 18.84 19.87
CA SER A 13 -2.64 18.64 19.39
C SER A 13 -2.26 17.16 19.24
N PHE A 14 -2.65 16.29 20.19
CA PHE A 14 -2.34 14.85 20.15
C PHE A 14 -3.02 14.14 18.97
N PHE A 15 -4.27 14.47 18.71
CA PHE A 15 -5.02 13.82 17.65
C PHE A 15 -4.70 14.33 16.24
N CYS A 16 -4.34 15.59 16.11
CA CYS A 16 -3.76 16.10 14.87
C CYS A 16 -2.44 15.38 14.58
N PHE A 17 -1.57 15.28 15.58
CA PHE A 17 -0.26 14.62 15.48
C PHE A 17 -0.35 13.15 15.07
N THR A 18 -1.23 12.37 15.70
CA THR A 18 -1.45 10.96 15.30
C THR A 18 -1.93 10.84 13.84
N THR A 19 -2.74 11.77 13.32
CA THR A 19 -3.08 11.79 11.87
C THR A 19 -1.87 11.92 10.98
N CYS A 20 -0.96 12.81 11.36
CA CYS A 20 0.25 13.08 10.59
C CYS A 20 1.20 11.89 10.60
N CYS A 21 1.31 11.17 11.73
CA CYS A 21 2.23 10.03 11.85
C CYS A 21 1.73 8.74 11.18
N TYR A 22 0.42 8.51 11.12
CA TYR A 22 -0.15 7.29 10.53
C TYR A 22 -0.37 7.37 9.01
N ALA A 23 -0.30 8.57 8.43
CA ALA A 23 -0.37 8.72 6.98
C ALA A 23 0.94 8.23 6.34
N ASP A 24 0.85 7.41 5.30
CA ASP A 24 2.02 7.01 4.55
C ASP A 24 2.48 8.18 3.68
N ILE A 25 3.49 8.90 4.18
CA ILE A 25 4.09 10.08 3.54
C ILE A 25 4.72 9.70 2.18
N ASN A 26 4.93 8.42 1.90
CA ASN A 26 5.56 8.01 0.64
C ASN A 26 4.55 7.87 -0.51
N PHE A 27 3.24 7.96 -0.23
CA PHE A 27 2.24 7.62 -1.23
C PHE A 27 0.94 8.42 -1.07
N PHE A 28 0.63 9.24 -2.08
CA PHE A 28 -0.34 10.33 -1.96
C PHE A 28 -1.78 9.87 -1.75
N GLY A 29 -2.25 8.86 -2.46
CA GLY A 29 -3.64 8.42 -2.35
C GLY A 29 -3.84 7.22 -1.46
N GLU A 30 -2.80 6.55 -0.97
CA GLU A 30 -2.94 5.84 0.32
C GLU A 30 -3.18 6.84 1.44
N THR A 31 -2.50 7.99 1.41
CA THR A 31 -2.79 9.12 2.31
C THR A 31 -4.23 9.64 2.14
N ILE A 32 -4.71 9.85 0.91
CA ILE A 32 -6.12 10.27 0.68
C ILE A 32 -7.10 9.20 1.15
N LYS A 33 -6.90 7.93 0.78
CA LYS A 33 -7.78 6.82 1.16
C LYS A 33 -7.85 6.68 2.67
N PHE A 34 -6.71 6.80 3.36
CA PHE A 34 -6.63 6.86 4.81
C PHE A 34 -7.40 8.06 5.37
N GLY A 35 -7.23 9.24 4.79
CA GLY A 35 -7.97 10.44 5.17
C GLY A 35 -9.48 10.28 5.04
N ILE A 36 -9.97 9.75 3.91
CA ILE A 36 -11.40 9.48 3.67
C ILE A 36 -11.95 8.49 4.70
N ASN A 37 -11.26 7.36 4.92
CA ASN A 37 -11.65 6.39 5.94
C ASN A 37 -11.75 7.03 7.33
N ARG A 38 -10.85 7.96 7.63
CA ARG A 38 -10.86 8.66 8.90
C ARG A 38 -12.02 9.66 9.04
N ILE A 39 -12.40 10.35 7.97
CA ILE A 39 -13.59 11.22 7.96
C ILE A 39 -14.85 10.37 8.16
N ILE A 40 -15.00 9.28 7.39
CA ILE A 40 -16.14 8.37 7.47
C ILE A 40 -16.23 7.77 8.88
N GLY A 41 -15.14 7.18 9.38
CA GLY A 41 -15.08 6.58 10.70
C GLY A 41 -15.39 7.59 11.81
N SER A 42 -14.78 8.77 11.76
CA SER A 42 -15.02 9.81 12.78
C SER A 42 -16.46 10.31 12.76
N THR A 43 -17.08 10.41 11.58
CA THR A 43 -18.49 10.82 11.44
C THR A 43 -19.43 9.78 12.04
N ILE A 44 -19.22 8.49 11.74
CA ILE A 44 -20.05 7.39 12.28
C ILE A 44 -19.91 7.30 13.80
N GLY A 45 -18.68 7.31 14.29
CA GLY A 45 -18.40 7.29 15.73
C GLY A 45 -18.99 8.51 16.45
N ALA A 46 -18.95 9.69 15.82
CA ALA A 46 -19.56 10.90 16.33
C ALA A 46 -21.08 10.81 16.44
N ILE A 47 -21.76 10.42 15.36
CA ILE A 47 -23.21 10.31 15.33
C ILE A 47 -23.70 9.31 16.39
N ILE A 48 -23.12 8.11 16.41
CA ILE A 48 -23.52 7.06 17.35
C ILE A 48 -23.19 7.47 18.80
N GLY A 49 -22.05 8.13 19.03
CA GLY A 49 -21.67 8.66 20.34
C GLY A 49 -22.67 9.68 20.87
N ILE A 50 -23.04 10.67 20.05
CA ILE A 50 -24.03 11.69 20.43
C ILE A 50 -25.39 11.05 20.72
N VAL A 51 -25.85 10.13 19.86
CA VAL A 51 -27.14 9.45 20.04
C VAL A 51 -27.17 8.66 21.36
N LEU A 52 -26.15 7.86 21.64
CA LEU A 52 -26.12 7.02 22.85
C LEU A 52 -25.96 7.83 24.14
N VAL A 53 -25.16 8.90 24.14
CA VAL A 53 -25.04 9.80 25.30
C VAL A 53 -26.38 10.47 25.65
N ASN A 54 -27.19 10.79 24.64
CA ASN A 54 -28.51 11.42 24.87
C ASN A 54 -29.57 10.45 25.40
N ILE A 55 -29.39 9.14 25.22
CA ILE A 55 -30.35 8.13 25.69
C ILE A 55 -30.12 7.81 27.17
N GLN A 56 -28.87 7.62 27.59
CA GLN A 56 -28.57 7.17 28.95
C GLN A 56 -27.16 7.59 29.41
N LEU A 57 -26.97 7.74 30.74
CA LEU A 57 -25.65 8.01 31.31
C LEU A 57 -24.63 6.92 30.92
N PRO A 58 -23.36 7.29 30.66
CA PRO A 58 -22.31 6.36 30.26
C PRO A 58 -22.14 5.18 31.24
N ASN A 59 -22.44 3.96 30.78
CA ASN A 59 -22.18 2.70 31.48
C ASN A 59 -21.37 1.76 30.56
N ILE A 60 -20.59 0.84 31.15
CA ILE A 60 -19.80 -0.17 30.44
C ILE A 60 -20.64 -0.96 29.42
N LEU A 61 -21.91 -1.25 29.76
CA LEU A 61 -22.84 -1.94 28.89
C LEU A 61 -23.22 -1.10 27.67
N LEU A 62 -23.42 0.21 27.84
CA LEU A 62 -23.73 1.14 26.76
C LEU A 62 -22.56 1.24 25.77
N VAL A 63 -21.32 1.24 26.28
CA VAL A 63 -20.11 1.22 25.45
C VAL A 63 -20.03 -0.08 24.64
N ALA A 64 -20.26 -1.24 25.28
CA ALA A 64 -20.26 -2.52 24.58
C ALA A 64 -21.31 -2.58 23.46
N ILE A 65 -22.54 -2.13 23.74
CA ILE A 65 -23.62 -2.06 22.76
C ILE A 65 -23.24 -1.11 21.61
N GLY A 66 -22.69 0.07 21.93
CA GLY A 66 -22.26 1.04 20.93
C GLY A 66 -21.17 0.52 20.00
N VAL A 67 -20.18 -0.20 20.54
CA VAL A 67 -19.13 -0.85 19.72
C VAL A 67 -19.72 -1.90 18.79
N ILE A 68 -20.62 -2.76 19.29
CA ILE A 68 -21.31 -3.77 18.46
C ILE A 68 -22.10 -3.09 17.34
N LEU A 69 -22.80 -2.00 17.66
CA LEU A 69 -23.59 -1.24 16.69
C LEU A 69 -22.70 -0.59 15.63
N ILE A 70 -21.55 -0.02 16.00
CA ILE A 70 -20.58 0.54 15.05
C ILE A 70 -20.05 -0.53 14.12
N ILE A 71 -19.64 -1.69 14.66
CA ILE A 71 -19.15 -2.81 13.85
C ILE A 71 -20.23 -3.25 12.86
N TYR A 72 -21.48 -3.38 13.31
CA TYR A 72 -22.60 -3.75 12.45
C TYR A 72 -22.84 -2.74 11.33
N VAL A 73 -22.88 -1.44 11.66
CA VAL A 73 -23.10 -0.37 10.68
C VAL A 73 -21.96 -0.30 9.66
N CYS A 74 -20.71 -0.35 10.12
CA CYS A 74 -19.55 -0.31 9.22
C CYS A 74 -19.51 -1.54 8.30
N ASN A 75 -19.79 -2.74 8.81
CA ASN A 75 -19.85 -3.95 7.99
C ASN A 75 -21.00 -3.89 6.97
N TYR A 76 -22.17 -3.39 7.37
CA TYR A 76 -23.32 -3.21 6.47
C TYR A 76 -23.00 -2.24 5.32
N LEU A 77 -22.27 -1.16 5.61
CA LEU A 77 -21.84 -0.16 4.64
C LEU A 77 -20.56 -0.54 3.87
N LYS A 78 -19.97 -1.71 4.16
CA LYS A 78 -18.69 -2.18 3.61
C LYS A 78 -17.53 -1.20 3.85
N TRP A 79 -17.52 -0.56 5.02
CA TRP A 79 -16.50 0.40 5.45
C TRP A 79 -15.61 -0.18 6.54
N ASP A 80 -15.18 -1.43 6.36
CA ASP A 80 -14.39 -2.20 7.34
C ASP A 80 -13.09 -1.49 7.74
N SER A 81 -12.48 -0.76 6.81
CA SER A 81 -11.28 0.07 7.05
C SER A 81 -11.51 1.25 8.00
N SER A 82 -12.77 1.65 8.22
CA SER A 82 -13.14 2.79 9.06
C SER A 82 -13.63 2.37 10.45
N THR A 83 -13.91 1.09 10.68
CA THR A 83 -14.51 0.56 11.91
C THR A 83 -13.68 0.88 13.16
N SER A 84 -12.38 0.62 13.12
CA SER A 84 -11.49 0.89 14.27
C SER A 84 -11.45 2.37 14.63
N ILE A 85 -11.47 3.25 13.62
CA ILE A 85 -11.49 4.70 13.82
C ILE A 85 -12.83 5.15 14.42
N ALA A 86 -13.95 4.61 13.92
CA ALA A 86 -15.27 4.88 14.45
C ALA A 86 -15.40 4.48 15.92
N CYS A 87 -14.93 3.29 16.28
CA CYS A 87 -14.91 2.82 17.67
C CYS A 87 -14.05 3.73 18.57
N LEU A 88 -12.86 4.13 18.11
CA LEU A 88 -11.98 5.04 18.85
C LEU A 88 -12.68 6.37 19.14
N VAL A 89 -13.28 6.99 18.11
CA VAL A 89 -13.97 8.28 18.23
C VAL A 89 -15.19 8.18 19.14
N PHE A 90 -15.97 7.10 19.02
CA PHE A 90 -17.11 6.83 19.89
C PHE A 90 -16.69 6.74 21.36
N VAL A 91 -15.66 5.95 21.67
CA VAL A 91 -15.17 5.81 23.05
C VAL A 91 -14.66 7.15 23.59
N SER A 92 -13.93 7.93 22.79
CA SER A 92 -13.50 9.27 23.19
C SER A 92 -14.69 10.16 23.55
N ILE A 93 -15.77 10.17 22.76
CA ILE A 93 -16.96 10.97 23.05
C ILE A 93 -17.64 10.51 24.34
N ILE A 94 -17.80 9.21 24.57
CA ILE A 94 -18.44 8.68 25.78
C ILE A 94 -17.64 9.05 27.03
N VAL A 95 -16.31 9.01 26.95
CA VAL A 95 -15.42 9.39 28.06
C VAL A 95 -15.50 10.90 28.32
N SER A 96 -15.42 11.71 27.27
CA SER A 96 -15.42 13.18 27.37
C SER A 96 -16.80 13.79 27.67
N ALA A 97 -17.88 13.03 27.49
CA ALA A 97 -19.26 13.44 27.82
C ALA A 97 -19.47 13.76 29.31
N LYS A 98 -18.55 13.32 30.20
CA LYS A 98 -18.59 13.67 31.63
C LYS A 98 -18.12 15.10 31.91
N GLU A 99 -17.30 15.67 31.03
CA GLU A 99 -16.64 16.97 31.26
C GLU A 99 -17.12 18.06 30.31
N THR A 100 -17.58 17.68 29.11
CA THR A 100 -17.98 18.59 28.03
C THR A 100 -19.22 18.08 27.33
N SER A 101 -19.97 18.97 26.66
CA SER A 101 -21.12 18.53 25.88
C SER A 101 -20.67 17.60 24.73
N ALA A 102 -21.30 16.44 24.60
CA ALA A 102 -20.93 15.44 23.59
C ALA A 102 -21.00 16.00 22.17
N PHE A 103 -21.95 16.89 21.91
CA PHE A 103 -22.07 17.60 20.64
C PHE A 103 -20.85 18.50 20.36
N GLN A 104 -20.45 19.35 21.31
CA GLN A 104 -19.29 20.22 21.13
C GLN A 104 -18.00 19.42 20.97
N TYR A 105 -17.81 18.36 21.77
CA TYR A 105 -16.64 17.49 21.64
C TYR A 105 -16.58 16.80 20.28
N SER A 106 -17.72 16.27 19.80
CA SER A 106 -17.81 15.62 18.49
C SER A 106 -17.51 16.56 17.32
N LEU A 107 -17.96 17.82 17.38
CA LEU A 107 -17.65 18.84 16.37
C LEU A 107 -16.15 19.14 16.33
N HIS A 108 -15.53 19.34 17.49
CA HIS A 108 -14.08 19.51 17.56
C HIS A 108 -13.34 18.32 16.98
N ARG A 109 -13.79 17.10 17.27
CA ARG A 109 -13.20 15.87 16.74
C ARG A 109 -13.20 15.79 15.21
N LEU A 110 -14.31 16.23 14.60
CA LEU A 110 -14.43 16.29 13.14
C LEU A 110 -13.49 17.35 12.58
N ILE A 111 -13.49 18.55 13.14
CA ILE A 111 -12.62 19.66 12.72
C ILE A 111 -11.14 19.27 12.82
N ASP A 112 -10.71 18.65 13.92
CA ASP A 112 -9.32 18.21 14.12
C ASP A 112 -8.92 17.15 13.08
N THR A 113 -9.83 16.26 12.74
CA THR A 113 -9.60 15.24 11.71
C THR A 113 -9.49 15.88 10.32
N PHE A 114 -10.34 16.86 10.00
CA PHE A 114 -10.25 17.61 8.75
C PHE A 114 -8.95 18.40 8.66
N ILE A 115 -8.56 19.12 9.71
CA ILE A 115 -7.31 19.89 9.76
C ILE A 115 -6.11 18.95 9.62
N GLY A 116 -6.10 17.82 10.35
CA GLY A 116 -5.04 16.83 10.26
C GLY A 116 -4.88 16.31 8.83
N ILE A 117 -5.98 15.92 8.16
CA ILE A 117 -5.94 15.45 6.77
C ILE A 117 -5.50 16.57 5.83
N ALA A 118 -5.98 17.80 6.01
CA ALA A 118 -5.60 18.94 5.17
C ALA A 118 -4.09 19.24 5.27
N ILE A 119 -3.55 19.30 6.49
CA ILE A 119 -2.11 19.51 6.72
C ILE A 119 -1.31 18.36 6.11
N THR A 120 -1.67 17.11 6.38
CA THR A 120 -0.99 15.94 5.80
C THR A 120 -1.02 15.99 4.28
N THR A 121 -2.16 16.31 3.67
CA THR A 121 -2.31 16.39 2.20
C THR A 121 -1.44 17.51 1.62
N ILE A 122 -1.40 18.68 2.27
CA ILE A 122 -0.56 19.80 1.83
C ILE A 122 0.92 19.44 1.95
N VAL A 123 1.35 18.91 3.09
CA VAL A 123 2.74 18.49 3.33
C VAL A 123 3.15 17.40 2.33
N ASN A 124 2.28 16.42 2.09
CA ASN A 124 2.52 15.30 1.17
C ASN A 124 2.38 15.67 -0.32
N ASN A 125 1.87 16.85 -0.65
CA ASN A 125 1.82 17.31 -2.04
C ASN A 125 2.93 18.33 -2.35
N TYR A 126 3.28 19.18 -1.37
CA TYR A 126 4.19 20.30 -1.58
C TYR A 126 5.60 20.09 -1.01
N ILE A 127 5.76 19.33 0.07
CA ILE A 127 7.06 19.16 0.76
C ILE A 127 7.66 17.80 0.43
N PHE A 128 6.86 16.75 0.59
CA PHE A 128 7.21 15.39 0.19
C PHE A 128 6.41 15.09 -1.06
N ASN A 129 6.90 15.48 -2.23
CA ASN A 129 6.46 14.81 -3.46
C ASN A 129 7.38 13.60 -3.57
N PRO A 130 7.05 12.44 -2.96
CA PRO A 130 7.89 11.26 -3.07
C PRO A 130 8.08 11.02 -4.55
N ASP A 131 9.34 10.97 -5.01
CA ASP A 131 9.62 10.58 -6.37
C ASP A 131 9.34 9.08 -6.48
N VAL A 132 8.05 8.74 -6.58
CA VAL A 132 7.59 7.35 -6.68
C VAL A 132 8.24 6.70 -7.89
N THR A 133 8.57 7.49 -8.91
CA THR A 133 9.43 7.09 -10.02
C THR A 133 10.77 6.59 -9.51
N GLN A 134 11.48 7.36 -8.70
CA GLN A 134 12.77 6.96 -8.12
C GLN A 134 12.64 5.74 -7.22
N LEU A 135 11.60 5.65 -6.39
CA LEU A 135 11.37 4.50 -5.50
C LEU A 135 11.13 3.22 -6.32
N LEU A 136 10.27 3.29 -7.34
CA LEU A 136 10.02 2.17 -8.25
C LEU A 136 11.27 1.83 -9.07
N LYS A 137 12.03 2.83 -9.53
CA LYS A 137 13.29 2.68 -10.28
C LYS A 137 14.35 1.96 -9.45
N GLU A 138 14.54 2.34 -8.19
CA GLU A 138 15.48 1.69 -7.28
C GLU A 138 15.05 0.25 -6.94
N LYS A 139 13.75 0.02 -6.70
CA LYS A 139 13.21 -1.33 -6.48
C LYS A 139 13.37 -2.23 -7.71
N ALA A 140 13.15 -1.67 -8.89
CA ALA A 140 13.36 -2.31 -10.18
C ALA A 140 14.84 -2.69 -10.39
N LYS A 141 15.78 -1.76 -10.18
CA LYS A 141 17.23 -2.03 -10.26
C LYS A 141 17.68 -3.13 -9.30
N ASN A 142 17.20 -3.10 -8.06
CA ASN A 142 17.55 -4.13 -7.07
C ASN A 142 17.03 -5.50 -7.50
N THR A 143 15.78 -5.57 -7.99
CA THR A 143 15.19 -6.80 -8.51
C THR A 143 15.94 -7.30 -9.74
N GLN A 144 16.27 -6.41 -10.68
CA GLN A 144 17.08 -6.71 -11.85
C GLN A 144 18.44 -7.32 -11.48
N LYS A 145 19.13 -6.74 -10.49
CA LYS A 145 20.42 -7.26 -9.99
C LYS A 145 20.28 -8.68 -9.45
N THR A 146 19.22 -8.95 -8.68
CA THR A 146 18.92 -10.30 -8.18
C THR A 146 18.65 -11.28 -9.32
N LEU A 147 17.84 -10.89 -10.32
CA LEU A 147 17.54 -11.72 -11.49
C LEU A 147 18.81 -12.03 -12.31
N LEU A 148 19.69 -11.04 -12.50
CA LEU A 148 20.98 -11.23 -13.16
C LEU A 148 21.90 -12.18 -12.38
N ASN A 149 21.90 -12.08 -11.06
CA ASN A 149 22.65 -13.01 -10.20
C ASN A 149 22.14 -14.45 -10.37
N ILE A 150 20.82 -14.66 -10.40
CA ILE A 150 20.23 -15.98 -10.65
C ILE A 150 20.62 -16.51 -12.03
N ALA A 151 20.54 -15.67 -13.07
CA ALA A 151 20.90 -16.04 -14.43
C ALA A 151 22.38 -16.43 -14.57
N ASN A 152 23.29 -15.61 -14.07
CA ASN A 152 24.73 -15.76 -14.32
C ASN A 152 25.43 -16.68 -13.32
N ASN A 153 25.11 -16.58 -12.03
CA ASN A 153 25.83 -17.31 -10.98
C ASN A 153 25.16 -18.63 -10.61
N LYS A 154 23.85 -18.74 -10.83
CA LYS A 154 23.08 -19.96 -10.53
C LYS A 154 22.53 -20.66 -11.77
N ASN A 155 22.92 -20.24 -12.98
CA ASN A 155 22.44 -20.81 -14.24
C ASN A 155 20.91 -20.96 -14.30
N PHE A 156 20.20 -19.92 -13.84
CA PHE A 156 18.73 -19.89 -13.81
C PHE A 156 18.09 -20.94 -12.87
N SER A 157 18.87 -21.52 -11.95
CA SER A 157 18.38 -22.45 -10.93
C SER A 157 18.22 -21.73 -9.59
N GLU A 158 17.03 -21.75 -9.01
CA GLU A 158 16.76 -21.12 -7.71
C GLU A 158 15.67 -21.87 -6.95
N ASN A 159 15.74 -21.82 -5.62
CA ASN A 159 14.71 -22.43 -4.78
C ASN A 159 13.37 -21.65 -4.84
N LYS A 160 12.27 -22.36 -4.57
CA LYS A 160 10.92 -21.81 -4.62
C LYS A 160 10.73 -20.60 -3.70
N ASN A 161 11.25 -20.65 -2.47
CA ASN A 161 11.06 -19.57 -1.49
C ASN A 161 11.66 -18.23 -1.97
N GLU A 162 12.83 -18.26 -2.60
CA GLU A 162 13.45 -17.05 -3.16
C GLU A 162 12.69 -16.54 -4.39
N LEU A 163 12.18 -17.44 -5.23
CA LEU A 163 11.33 -17.04 -6.36
C LEU A 163 10.02 -16.42 -5.88
N ASP A 164 9.38 -16.98 -4.85
CA ASP A 164 8.15 -16.44 -4.25
C ASP A 164 8.39 -15.02 -3.68
N LYS A 165 9.55 -14.76 -3.07
CA LYS A 165 9.95 -13.41 -2.61
C LYS A 165 10.06 -12.42 -3.76
N ILE A 166 10.65 -12.82 -4.88
CA ILE A 166 10.78 -11.98 -6.07
C ILE A 166 9.39 -11.70 -6.68
N GLU A 167 8.54 -12.72 -6.75
CA GLU A 167 7.17 -12.59 -7.26
C GLU A 167 6.35 -11.61 -6.42
N LEU A 168 6.43 -11.69 -5.08
CA LEU A 168 5.82 -10.72 -4.17
C LEU A 168 6.35 -9.29 -4.39
N ASN A 169 7.65 -9.13 -4.63
CA ASN A 169 8.24 -7.82 -4.92
C ASN A 169 7.72 -7.22 -6.24
N ILE A 170 7.57 -8.04 -7.28
CA ILE A 170 7.01 -7.63 -8.57
C ILE A 170 5.53 -7.28 -8.42
N TYR A 171 4.78 -8.06 -7.63
CA TYR A 171 3.38 -7.78 -7.33
C TYR A 171 3.20 -6.45 -6.58
N ASP A 172 4.03 -6.18 -5.56
CA ASP A 172 4.03 -4.89 -4.86
C ASP A 172 4.32 -3.72 -5.80
N MET A 173 5.29 -3.85 -6.71
CA MET A 173 5.58 -2.83 -7.73
C MET A 173 4.37 -2.57 -8.64
N LYS A 174 3.68 -3.63 -9.10
CA LYS A 174 2.47 -3.51 -9.92
C LYS A 174 1.35 -2.79 -9.19
N ASN A 175 1.12 -3.13 -7.92
CA ASN A 175 0.10 -2.48 -7.11
C ASN A 175 0.40 -1.00 -6.90
N LYS A 176 1.63 -0.65 -6.50
CA LYS A 176 2.02 0.75 -6.32
C LYS A 176 1.88 1.57 -7.60
N LEU A 177 2.27 1.02 -8.75
CA LEU A 177 2.09 1.67 -10.04
C LEU A 177 0.60 1.88 -10.38
N LYS A 178 -0.25 0.88 -10.11
CA LYS A 178 -1.70 0.98 -10.30
C LYS A 178 -2.30 2.11 -9.46
N ILE A 179 -1.93 2.18 -8.18
CA ILE A 179 -2.49 3.21 -7.31
C ILE A 179 -1.98 4.61 -7.74
N CYS A 180 -0.71 4.73 -8.15
CA CYS A 180 -0.17 5.98 -8.70
C CYS A 180 -0.94 6.43 -9.95
N ASN A 181 -1.26 5.49 -10.84
CA ASN A 181 -2.04 5.78 -12.04
C ASN A 181 -3.45 6.32 -11.72
N GLU A 182 -4.06 5.85 -10.64
CA GLU A 182 -5.39 6.32 -10.21
C GLU A 182 -5.31 7.73 -9.61
N GLU A 183 -4.24 8.04 -8.86
CA GLU A 183 -4.04 9.32 -8.18
C GLU A 183 -3.64 10.46 -9.10
N PHE A 184 -2.68 10.20 -9.99
CA PHE A 184 -2.08 11.21 -10.85
C PHE A 184 -2.70 11.21 -12.26
N LYS A 185 -3.93 10.71 -12.39
CA LYS A 185 -4.62 10.55 -13.69
C LYS A 185 -4.68 11.85 -14.51
N PHE A 186 -4.65 13.00 -13.85
CA PHE A 186 -4.71 14.33 -14.46
C PHE A 186 -3.39 15.12 -14.37
N ASP A 187 -2.30 14.53 -13.86
CA ASP A 187 -1.00 15.19 -13.81
C ASP A 187 -0.25 14.98 -15.14
N PRO A 188 -0.04 16.05 -15.95
CA PRO A 188 0.64 15.94 -17.23
C PRO A 188 2.11 15.55 -17.10
N LYS A 189 2.78 15.83 -15.97
CA LYS A 189 4.16 15.41 -15.73
C LYS A 189 4.23 13.90 -15.48
N PHE A 190 3.31 13.37 -14.69
CA PHE A 190 3.23 11.94 -14.43
C PHE A 190 2.89 11.15 -15.70
N SER A 191 1.99 11.68 -16.55
CA SER A 191 1.64 11.04 -17.82
C SER A 191 2.84 10.76 -18.73
N LEU A 192 3.87 11.61 -18.71
CA LEU A 192 5.08 11.44 -19.53
C LEU A 192 6.02 10.33 -19.01
N VAL A 193 5.96 10.05 -17.71
CA VAL A 193 6.83 9.07 -17.02
C VAL A 193 6.11 7.73 -16.86
N LYS A 194 4.78 7.75 -16.79
CA LYS A 194 3.89 6.61 -16.64
C LYS A 194 4.20 5.48 -17.62
N ASP A 195 4.24 5.76 -18.92
CA ASP A 195 4.44 4.73 -19.94
C ASP A 195 5.80 4.03 -19.78
N LYS A 196 6.82 4.78 -19.30
CA LYS A 196 8.15 4.22 -18.99
C LYS A 196 8.10 3.33 -17.75
N LEU A 197 7.39 3.72 -16.71
CA LEU A 197 7.21 2.90 -15.50
C LEU A 197 6.43 1.62 -15.79
N GLU A 198 5.35 1.70 -16.58
CA GLU A 198 4.60 0.53 -17.03
C GLU A 198 5.48 -0.42 -17.84
N SER A 199 6.24 0.12 -18.80
CA SER A 199 7.20 -0.66 -19.59
C SER A 199 8.28 -1.31 -18.73
N MET A 200 8.79 -0.60 -17.71
CA MET A 200 9.80 -1.11 -16.78
C MET A 200 9.27 -2.32 -15.98
N VAL A 201 8.09 -2.19 -15.36
CA VAL A 201 7.47 -3.26 -14.58
C VAL A 201 7.10 -4.45 -15.48
N TYR A 202 6.68 -4.18 -16.71
CA TYR A 202 6.41 -5.19 -17.72
C TYR A 202 7.68 -5.97 -18.10
N SER A 203 8.77 -5.29 -18.45
CA SER A 203 10.06 -5.96 -18.77
C SER A 203 10.57 -6.79 -17.59
N ILE A 204 10.53 -6.28 -16.34
CA ILE A 204 10.90 -7.07 -15.16
C ILE A 204 10.06 -8.34 -15.02
N THR A 205 8.75 -8.23 -15.27
CA THR A 205 7.85 -9.39 -15.23
C THR A 205 8.28 -10.43 -16.26
N ILE A 206 8.53 -10.04 -17.51
CA ILE A 206 8.95 -10.98 -18.56
C ILE A 206 10.27 -11.67 -18.17
N ILE A 207 11.25 -10.89 -17.68
CA ILE A 207 12.56 -11.39 -17.25
C ILE A 207 12.39 -12.46 -16.15
N PHE A 208 11.53 -12.20 -15.17
CA PHE A 208 11.25 -13.16 -14.10
C PHE A 208 10.55 -14.42 -14.60
N GLU A 209 9.58 -14.30 -15.52
CA GLU A 209 8.93 -15.45 -16.15
C GLU A 209 9.94 -16.35 -16.89
N GLN A 210 10.93 -15.75 -17.57
CA GLN A 210 11.99 -16.55 -18.21
C GLN A 210 12.80 -17.37 -17.20
N ILE A 211 13.12 -16.78 -16.04
CA ILE A 211 13.77 -17.51 -14.94
C ILE A 211 12.90 -18.65 -14.45
N LYS A 212 11.60 -18.43 -14.19
CA LYS A 212 10.69 -19.49 -13.72
C LYS A 212 10.62 -20.65 -14.70
N ILE A 213 10.49 -20.37 -15.99
CA ILE A 213 10.42 -21.40 -17.04
C ILE A 213 11.71 -22.21 -17.09
N ILE A 214 12.87 -21.55 -17.15
CA ILE A 214 14.16 -22.25 -17.21
C ILE A 214 14.41 -23.05 -15.92
N ASN A 215 14.09 -22.50 -14.76
CA ASN A 215 14.21 -23.18 -13.47
C ASN A 215 13.37 -24.47 -13.42
N TYR A 216 12.12 -24.39 -13.90
CA TYR A 216 11.22 -25.54 -13.99
C TYR A 216 11.76 -26.63 -14.93
N ILE A 217 12.24 -26.23 -16.12
CA ILE A 217 12.84 -27.17 -17.08
C ILE A 217 14.08 -27.84 -16.46
N ASN A 218 14.96 -27.07 -15.82
CA ASN A 218 16.15 -27.60 -15.17
C ASN A 218 15.79 -28.62 -14.09
N ALA A 219 14.82 -28.31 -13.22
CA ALA A 219 14.39 -29.21 -12.14
C ALA A 219 13.88 -30.57 -12.68
N ASN A 220 13.06 -30.56 -13.73
CA ASN A 220 12.49 -31.78 -14.31
C ASN A 220 13.49 -32.58 -15.16
N ASN A 221 14.52 -31.93 -15.72
CA ASN A 221 15.56 -32.62 -16.47
C ASN A 221 16.45 -33.47 -15.55
N TYR A 222 16.67 -33.06 -14.29
CA TYR A 222 17.45 -33.86 -13.35
C TYR A 222 16.75 -35.17 -12.98
N GLU A 223 15.43 -35.18 -12.83
CA GLU A 223 14.64 -36.37 -12.47
C GLU A 223 14.50 -37.40 -13.60
N SER A 224 14.67 -36.98 -14.86
CA SER A 224 14.40 -37.82 -16.05
C SER A 224 15.67 -38.37 -16.73
N THR A 225 16.86 -38.12 -16.17
CA THR A 225 18.17 -38.52 -16.74
C THR A 225 18.36 -40.02 -16.96
N ASN A 226 17.50 -40.89 -16.43
CA ASN A 226 17.62 -42.34 -16.61
C ASN A 226 17.17 -42.87 -17.98
N ASN A 227 16.49 -42.10 -18.86
CA ASN A 227 15.91 -42.62 -20.11
C ASN A 227 15.92 -41.68 -21.36
N ILE A 228 16.69 -40.59 -21.39
CA ILE A 228 16.59 -39.57 -22.46
C ILE A 228 17.54 -39.83 -23.64
N THR A 229 17.03 -39.77 -24.88
CA THR A 229 17.83 -39.83 -26.11
C THR A 229 18.53 -38.49 -26.42
N ASN A 230 19.69 -38.51 -27.07
CA ASN A 230 20.46 -37.32 -27.46
C ASN A 230 19.64 -36.28 -28.26
N SER A 231 18.64 -36.73 -29.04
CA SER A 231 17.76 -35.85 -29.82
C SER A 231 16.85 -34.99 -28.93
N HIS A 232 16.31 -35.57 -27.86
CA HIS A 232 15.42 -34.88 -26.92
C HIS A 232 16.20 -33.90 -26.04
N LEU A 233 17.45 -34.24 -25.68
CA LEU A 233 18.35 -33.33 -24.97
C LEU A 233 18.68 -32.08 -25.80
N ASN A 234 18.93 -32.25 -27.11
CA ASN A 234 19.14 -31.12 -28.02
C ASN A 234 17.92 -30.20 -28.14
N ASN A 235 16.71 -30.76 -28.19
CA ASN A 235 15.48 -29.98 -28.23
C ASN A 235 15.30 -29.14 -26.97
N ILE A 236 15.55 -29.73 -25.79
CA ILE A 236 15.46 -29.01 -24.51
C ILE A 236 16.51 -27.89 -24.44
N ASN A 237 17.76 -28.17 -24.83
CA ASN A 237 18.81 -27.15 -24.86
C ASN A 237 18.46 -25.99 -25.80
N THR A 238 17.81 -26.28 -26.92
CA THR A 238 17.32 -25.26 -27.86
C THR A 238 16.25 -24.39 -27.22
N ILE A 239 15.27 -24.98 -26.53
CA ILE A 239 14.22 -24.26 -25.80
C ILE A 239 14.83 -23.36 -24.72
N ILE A 240 15.74 -23.91 -23.89
CA ILE A 240 16.47 -23.12 -22.88
C ILE A 240 17.22 -21.95 -23.54
N GLY A 241 17.86 -22.19 -24.69
CA GLY A 241 18.55 -21.16 -25.47
C GLY A 241 17.63 -20.00 -25.88
N VAL A 242 16.42 -20.31 -26.36
CA VAL A 242 15.41 -19.31 -26.72
C VAL A 242 15.03 -18.45 -25.50
N HIS A 243 14.70 -19.08 -24.37
CA HIS A 243 14.32 -18.36 -23.15
C HIS A 243 15.47 -17.51 -22.58
N LYS A 244 16.72 -17.99 -22.66
CA LYS A 244 17.90 -17.19 -22.29
C LYS A 244 18.05 -15.97 -23.18
N ASN A 245 17.83 -16.12 -24.49
CA ASN A 245 17.93 -14.99 -25.42
C ASN A 245 16.86 -13.93 -25.12
N ILE A 246 15.61 -14.35 -24.87
CA ILE A 246 14.52 -13.44 -24.46
C ILE A 246 14.90 -12.71 -23.16
N PHE A 247 15.42 -13.44 -22.17
CA PHE A 247 15.87 -12.87 -20.89
C PHE A 247 16.91 -11.75 -21.10
N PHE A 248 17.98 -12.01 -21.85
CA PHE A 248 19.03 -11.01 -22.05
C PHE A 248 18.59 -9.83 -22.91
N ASN A 249 17.71 -10.06 -23.90
CA ASN A 249 17.14 -8.99 -24.70
C ASN A 249 16.27 -8.06 -23.84
N GLU A 250 15.42 -8.62 -22.98
CA GLU A 250 14.60 -7.81 -22.07
C GLU A 250 15.43 -7.12 -20.98
N ILE A 251 16.52 -7.73 -20.50
CA ILE A 251 17.46 -7.02 -19.60
C ILE A 251 18.04 -5.77 -20.28
N LYS A 252 18.41 -5.88 -21.57
CA LYS A 252 18.92 -4.74 -22.35
C LYS A 252 17.84 -3.67 -22.54
N ASN A 253 16.61 -4.09 -22.83
CA ASN A 253 15.46 -3.19 -22.93
C ASN A 253 15.20 -2.45 -21.60
N LEU A 254 15.17 -3.20 -20.50
CA LEU A 254 14.99 -2.66 -19.15
C LEU A 254 16.07 -1.63 -18.79
N ASN A 255 17.35 -1.91 -19.09
CA ASN A 255 18.44 -0.97 -18.89
C ASN A 255 18.21 0.35 -19.64
N LYS A 256 17.76 0.26 -20.90
CA LYS A 256 17.43 1.45 -21.69
C LYS A 256 16.29 2.24 -21.05
N ILE A 257 15.20 1.58 -20.66
CA ILE A 257 14.05 2.23 -20.01
C ILE A 257 14.47 2.94 -18.71
N ILE A 258 15.27 2.27 -17.86
CA ILE A 258 15.75 2.83 -16.58
C ILE A 258 16.65 4.05 -16.82
N ASN A 259 17.51 4.02 -17.83
CA ASN A 259 18.42 5.14 -18.13
C ASN A 259 17.71 6.31 -18.81
N ASP A 260 16.67 6.05 -19.60
CA ASP A 260 15.88 7.07 -20.29
C ASP A 260 14.84 7.73 -19.37
N MET A 261 14.61 7.21 -18.15
CA MET A 261 13.77 7.84 -17.15
C MET A 261 14.51 8.99 -16.43
N PRO A 262 13.82 10.12 -16.17
CA PRO A 262 14.39 11.24 -15.43
C PRO A 262 14.91 10.84 -14.04
#